data_AF-A0A661STX8-F1
#
_entry.id   AF-A0A661STX8-F1
#
_cell.length_a   1.000
_cell.length_b   1.000
_cell.length_c   1.000
_cell.angle_alpha   90.00
_cell.angle_beta   90.00
_cell.angle_gamma   90.00
#
_symmetry.space_group_name_H-M   'P 1'
#
loop_
_entity.id
_entity.type
_entity.pdbx_description
1 polymer ?
#
loop_
_entity_poly.entity_id
_entity_poly.type
_entity_poly.pdbx_seq_one_letter_code
_entity_poly.pdbx_strand_id
1 'polypeptide(L)'
;MAWEVEKVAGTLGTITDKIAEGAAELGLATAPKINRASHLLGVTLPGGIPKSLPENLSRQNIFVSIRGDSIRISTIQKKKPVACCPR
;
A
#
# COMPACT_ATOMS: atom_id res chain seq x y z
N MET A 1 -3.10 0.34 -28.53
CA MET A 1 -2.44 -0.37 -27.41
C MET A 1 -1.54 0.64 -26.69
N ALA A 2 -2.08 1.38 -25.72
CA ALA A 2 -1.26 2.21 -24.85
C ALA A 2 -1.51 1.70 -23.42
N TRP A 3 -0.57 0.90 -22.91
CA TRP A 3 -0.49 0.64 -21.49
C TRP A 3 -0.02 1.96 -20.87
N GLU A 4 -0.94 2.82 -20.43
CA GLU A 4 -0.60 4.15 -19.90
C GLU A 4 0.01 3.99 -18.50
N VAL A 5 1.31 3.66 -18.47
CA VAL A 5 2.13 3.49 -17.27
C VAL A 5 2.01 4.71 -16.35
N GLU A 6 1.93 5.91 -16.92
CA GLU A 6 1.78 7.17 -16.18
C GLU A 6 0.46 7.26 -15.40
N LYS A 7 -0.66 6.79 -15.97
CA LYS A 7 -1.95 6.76 -15.26
C LYS A 7 -1.93 5.76 -14.10
N VAL A 8 -1.30 4.61 -14.32
CA VAL A 8 -1.15 3.58 -13.27
C VAL A 8 -0.25 4.10 -12.16
N ALA A 9 0.88 4.71 -12.50
CA ALA A 9 1.82 5.29 -11.54
C ALA A 9 1.19 6.45 -10.74
N GLY A 10 0.44 7.33 -11.40
CA GLY A 10 -0.27 8.43 -10.74
C GLY A 10 -1.33 7.94 -9.76
N THR A 11 -2.16 6.97 -10.18
CA THR A 11 -3.19 6.39 -9.33
C THR A 11 -2.60 5.68 -8.10
N LEU A 12 -1.53 4.91 -8.30
CA LEU A 12 -0.81 4.26 -7.21
C LEU A 12 -0.19 5.28 -6.26
N GLY A 13 0.38 6.36 -6.78
CA GLY A 13 0.92 7.48 -6.00
C GLY A 13 -0.12 8.09 -5.06
N THR A 14 -1.31 8.42 -5.57
CA THR A 14 -2.40 8.99 -4.76
C THR A 14 -2.88 8.03 -3.66
N ILE A 15 -2.96 6.73 -3.95
CA ILE A 15 -3.32 5.73 -2.93
C ILE A 15 -2.25 5.68 -1.84
N THR A 16 -0.98 5.65 -2.24
CA THR A 16 0.15 5.61 -1.31
C THR A 16 0.25 6.89 -0.46
N ASP A 17 -0.07 8.05 -1.04
CA ASP A 17 -0.18 9.34 -0.32
C ASP A 17 -1.23 9.23 0.80
N LYS A 18 -2.45 8.77 0.49
CA LYS A 18 -3.54 8.62 1.48
C LYS A 18 -3.19 7.65 2.61
N ILE A 19 -2.53 6.55 2.29
CA ILE A 19 -2.10 5.57 3.30
C ILE A 19 -1.05 6.21 4.22
N ALA A 20 -0.14 7.02 3.68
CA ALA A 20 0.87 7.69 4.48
C ALA A 20 0.29 8.79 5.39
N GLU A 21 -0.73 9.52 4.92
CA GLU A 21 -1.48 10.47 5.74
C GLU A 21 -2.15 9.74 6.92
N GLY A 22 -2.91 8.67 6.65
CA GLY A 22 -3.55 7.89 7.71
C GLY A 22 -2.54 7.23 8.68
N ALA A 23 -1.37 6.82 8.18
CA ALA A 23 -0.30 6.32 9.04
C ALA A 23 0.28 7.43 9.95
N ALA A 24 0.43 8.65 9.44
CA ALA A 24 0.88 9.80 10.24
C ALA A 24 -0.14 10.17 11.33
N GLU A 25 -1.45 10.13 11.02
CA GLU A 25 -2.52 10.35 12.00
C GLU A 25 -2.51 9.32 13.14
N LEU A 26 -2.11 8.08 12.84
CA LEU A 26 -1.94 7.00 13.81
C LEU A 26 -0.62 7.07 14.58
N GLY A 27 0.20 8.12 14.36
CA GLY A 27 1.51 8.27 15.00
C GLY A 27 2.59 7.31 14.47
N LEU A 28 2.36 6.69 13.30
CA LEU A 28 3.30 5.78 12.66
C LEU A 28 4.31 6.56 11.82
N ALA A 29 5.57 6.15 11.85
CA ALA A 29 6.60 6.79 11.06
C ALA A 29 6.59 6.24 9.63
N THR A 30 6.50 7.13 8.63
CA THR A 30 6.58 6.73 7.21
C THR A 30 7.72 7.46 6.50
N ALA A 31 8.24 6.86 5.42
CA ALA A 31 9.26 7.50 4.61
C ALA A 31 8.69 8.75 3.89
N PRO A 32 9.48 9.85 3.80
CA PRO A 32 9.04 11.08 3.15
C PRO A 32 8.76 10.84 1.66
N LYS A 33 7.84 11.64 1.10
CA LYS A 33 7.33 11.46 -0.28
C LYS A 33 8.41 11.39 -1.35
N ILE A 34 9.51 12.12 -1.16
CA ILE A 34 10.63 12.16 -2.12
C ILE A 34 11.50 10.89 -2.11
N ASN A 35 11.45 10.10 -1.03
CA ASN A 35 12.24 8.88 -0.87
C ASN A 35 11.41 7.59 -1.01
N ARG A 36 10.13 7.69 -1.41
CA ARG A 36 9.24 6.54 -1.60
C ARG A 36 8.91 6.31 -3.07
N ALA A 37 8.74 5.05 -3.44
CA ALA A 37 8.19 4.70 -4.74
C ALA A 37 6.67 4.76 -4.69
N SER A 38 6.02 5.13 -5.80
CA SER A 38 4.55 5.23 -5.87
C SER A 38 3.80 3.93 -5.55
N HIS A 39 4.48 2.78 -5.61
CA HIS A 39 3.92 1.45 -5.38
C HIS A 39 4.39 0.79 -4.07
N LEU A 40 5.23 1.46 -3.27
CA LEU A 40 5.85 0.88 -2.08
C LEU A 40 5.91 1.90 -0.93
N LEU A 41 5.35 1.53 0.22
CA LEU A 41 5.39 2.31 1.45
C LEU A 41 6.03 1.51 2.58
N GLY A 42 7.06 2.07 3.20
CA GLY A 42 7.59 1.61 4.47
C GLY A 42 6.91 2.34 5.61
N VAL A 43 6.33 1.61 6.56
CA VAL A 43 5.72 2.12 7.77
C VAL A 43 6.44 1.50 8.97
N THR A 44 6.98 2.31 9.85
CA THR A 44 7.63 1.88 11.10
C THR A 44 6.69 2.12 12.26
N LEU A 45 6.49 1.09 13.07
CA LEU A 45 5.62 1.14 14.25
C LEU A 45 6.51 1.31 15.49
N PRO A 46 6.61 2.51 16.07
CA PRO A 46 7.33 2.70 17.32
C PRO A 46 6.56 1.99 18.45
N GLY A 47 7.05 0.84 18.89
CA GLY A 47 6.36 -0.04 19.84
C GLY A 47 6.25 -1.50 19.39
N GLY A 48 6.75 -1.81 18.19
CA GLY A 48 6.77 -3.16 17.65
C GLY A 48 5.44 -3.56 17.00
N ILE A 49 5.51 -4.59 16.16
CA ILE A 49 4.37 -5.03 15.36
C ILE A 49 3.62 -6.14 16.11
N PRO A 50 2.32 -5.97 16.39
CA PRO A 50 1.53 -7.04 16.98
C PRO A 50 1.52 -8.26 16.06
N LYS A 51 1.77 -9.46 16.60
CA LYS A 51 1.80 -10.71 15.80
C LYS A 51 0.46 -11.00 15.09
N SER A 52 -0.65 -10.48 15.61
CA SER A 52 -1.99 -10.60 15.01
C SER A 52 -2.28 -9.57 13.92
N LEU A 53 -1.47 -8.50 13.81
CA LEU A 53 -1.65 -7.47 12.79
C LEU A 53 -1.62 -8.01 11.36
N PRO A 54 -0.62 -8.82 10.93
CA PRO A 54 -0.60 -9.36 9.57
C PRO A 54 -1.80 -10.29 9.29
N GLU A 55 -2.29 -11.04 10.28
CA GLU A 55 -3.47 -11.89 10.12
C GLU A 55 -4.73 -11.04 9.92
N ASN A 56 -4.92 -10.01 10.74
CA ASN A 56 -6.05 -9.09 10.63
C ASN A 56 -6.06 -8.32 9.31
N LEU A 57 -4.89 -7.92 8.82
CA LEU A 57 -4.73 -7.28 7.52
C LEU A 57 -5.00 -8.26 6.37
N SER A 58 -4.53 -9.50 6.48
CA SER A 58 -4.78 -10.56 5.50
C SER A 58 -6.28 -10.84 5.31
N ARG A 59 -7.07 -10.82 6.40
CA ARG A 59 -8.54 -10.93 6.34
C ARG A 59 -9.19 -9.83 5.50
N GLN A 60 -8.54 -8.68 5.38
CA GLN A 60 -8.97 -7.55 4.55
C GLN A 60 -8.31 -7.55 3.15
N ASN A 61 -7.65 -8.65 2.74
CA ASN A 61 -6.84 -8.75 1.53
C ASN A 61 -5.64 -7.78 1.50
N ILE A 62 -5.16 -7.34 2.67
CA ILE A 62 -4.00 -6.47 2.81
C ILE A 62 -2.80 -7.34 3.20
N PHE A 63 -1.87 -7.52 2.26
CA PHE A 63 -0.67 -8.30 2.47
C PHE A 63 0.50 -7.38 2.79
N VAL A 64 1.16 -7.64 3.91
CA VAL A 64 2.28 -6.81 4.38
C VAL A 64 3.49 -7.66 4.71
N SER A 65 4.68 -7.13 4.45
CA SER A 65 5.94 -7.78 4.83
C SER A 65 6.53 -7.13 6.07
N ILE A 66 6.71 -7.92 7.13
CA ILE A 66 7.25 -7.45 8.41
C ILE A 66 8.77 -7.70 8.44
N ARG A 67 9.53 -6.68 8.81
CA ARG A 67 11.00 -6.68 8.96
C ARG A 67 11.33 -5.95 10.26
N GLY A 68 11.51 -6.69 11.35
CA GLY A 68 11.71 -6.11 12.69
C GLY A 68 10.50 -5.26 13.09
N ASP A 69 10.71 -3.98 13.35
CA ASP A 69 9.69 -2.99 13.72
C ASP A 69 9.08 -2.25 12.52
N SER A 70 9.46 -2.61 11.30
CA SER A 70 9.00 -1.97 10.07
C SER A 70 8.16 -2.91 9.21
N ILE A 71 7.11 -2.35 8.61
CA ILE A 71 6.20 -2.99 7.67
C ILE A 71 6.42 -2.41 6.28
N ARG A 72 6.47 -3.26 5.26
CA ARG A 72 6.42 -2.86 3.86
C ARG A 72 5.05 -3.18 3.27
N ILE A 73 4.43 -2.16 2.69
CA ILE A 73 3.14 -2.23 2.02
C ILE A 73 3.41 -2.00 0.54
N SER A 74 3.04 -2.97 -0.30
CA SER A 74 3.12 -2.84 -1.76
C SER A 74 1.72 -2.58 -2.30
N THR A 75 1.51 -1.44 -2.95
CA THR A 75 0.25 -1.11 -3.61
C THR A 75 0.29 -1.65 -5.03
N ILE A 76 -0.54 -2.66 -5.31
CA ILE A 76 -0.72 -3.22 -6.65
C ILE A 76 -2.11 -2.84 -7.17
N GLN A 77 -2.20 -2.41 -8.43
CA GLN A 77 -3.51 -2.28 -9.07
C GLN A 77 -4.02 -3.66 -9.45
N LYS A 78 -5.08 -4.14 -8.79
CA LYS A 78 -5.81 -5.31 -9.27
C LYS A 78 -6.63 -4.89 -10.49
N LYS A 79 -6.41 -5.56 -11.62
CA LYS A 79 -7.27 -5.42 -12.80
C LYS A 79 -8.69 -5.77 -12.40
N LYS A 80 -9.63 -4.83 -12.54
CA LYS A 80 -11.06 -5.11 -12.39
C LYS A 80 -11.39 -6.22 -13.39
N PRO A 81 -12.10 -7.30 -13.01
CA PRO A 81 -12.50 -8.31 -13.97
C PRO A 81 -13.31 -7.60 -15.05
N VAL A 82 -12.83 -7.67 -16.29
CA VAL A 82 -13.60 -7.21 -17.43
C VAL A 82 -14.81 -8.15 -17.51
N ALA A 83 -15.97 -7.66 -17.10
CA ALA A 83 -17.22 -8.38 -17.30
C ALA A 83 -17.34 -8.60 -18.81
N CYS A 84 -17.28 -9.86 -19.23
CA CYS A 84 -17.58 -10.21 -20.61
C CYS A 84 -19.00 -9.74 -20.89
N CYS A 85 -19.15 -8.94 -21.95
CA CYS A 85 -20.44 -8.49 -22.44
C CYS A 85 -21.33 -9.72 -22.69
N PRO A 86 -22.54 -9.82 -22.13
CA PRO A 86 -23.48 -10.83 -22.60
C PRO A 86 -23.83 -10.46 -24.04
N ARG A 87 -23.53 -11.38 -24.98
CA ARG A 87 -23.94 -11.28 -26.38
C ARG A 87 -25.45 -11.26 -26.50
#